data_AF-A0A6J5KAA7-F1
#
_entry.id   AF-A0A6J5KAA7-F1
#
_cell.length_a   1.000
_cell.length_b   1.000
_cell.length_c   1.000
_cell.angle_alpha   90.00
_cell.angle_beta   90.00
_cell.angle_gamma   90.00
#
_symmetry.space_group_name_H-M   'P 1'
#
loop_
_entity.id
_entity.type
_entity.pdbx_description
1 polymer ?
#
loop_
_entity_poly.entity_id
_entity_poly.type
_entity_poly.pdbx_seq_one_letter_code
_entity_poly.pdbx_strand_id
1 'polypeptide(L)'
;MKKLRAFRAFRAFCTFGGVACAVVAAPVYAQHTASMPGMDMASSADAGAGDSTPAFKAADDKMMKDMSAPAYTGNADKDFVAHMIPHHQGAIDMAQVELKYGKDPELKRLAKNIIKAQHDEIGFMQRWQAKHGAK
;
A
#
# COMPACT_ATOMS: atom_id res chain seq x y z
N MET A 1 -37.73 30.02 -8.49
CA MET A 1 -37.24 31.27 -7.88
C MET A 1 -36.09 30.97 -6.93
N LYS A 2 -34.86 31.37 -7.33
CA LYS A 2 -33.86 32.10 -6.51
C LYS A 2 -33.81 31.71 -5.00
N LYS A 3 -32.71 31.24 -4.39
CA LYS A 3 -31.36 31.82 -4.41
C LYS A 3 -30.31 30.82 -3.92
N LEU A 4 -29.25 30.70 -4.72
CA LEU A 4 -27.89 30.30 -4.34
C LEU A 4 -27.32 31.32 -3.35
N ARG A 5 -26.65 30.89 -2.28
CA ARG A 5 -25.77 31.76 -1.48
C ARG A 5 -24.49 31.02 -1.11
N ALA A 6 -23.49 31.20 -1.97
CA ALA A 6 -22.09 31.02 -1.65
C ALA A 6 -21.68 32.05 -0.59
N PHE A 7 -20.93 31.61 0.44
CA PHE A 7 -20.16 32.53 1.27
C PHE A 7 -18.68 32.32 1.04
N ARG A 8 -18.02 33.46 0.82
CA ARG A 8 -16.69 33.64 0.26
C ARG A 8 -15.62 33.33 1.31
N ALA A 9 -14.49 32.88 0.79
CA ALA A 9 -13.22 32.72 1.46
C ALA A 9 -12.80 33.98 2.23
N PHE A 10 -12.27 33.77 3.44
CA PHE A 10 -11.49 34.76 4.17
C PHE A 10 -10.01 34.42 3.99
N ARG A 11 -9.34 35.13 3.08
CA ARG A 11 -7.88 35.19 3.02
C ARG A 11 -7.42 36.20 4.08
N ALA A 12 -6.80 35.73 5.14
CA ALA A 12 -6.02 36.57 6.03
C ALA A 12 -4.54 36.50 5.60
N PHE A 13 -4.08 37.63 5.08
CA PHE A 13 -2.70 37.90 4.71
C PHE A 13 -2.05 38.56 5.93
N CYS A 14 -1.08 37.90 6.56
CA CYS A 14 -0.20 38.53 7.55
C CYS A 14 1.24 38.24 7.16
N THR A 15 1.85 39.24 6.53
CA THR A 15 3.29 39.40 6.36
C THR A 15 3.91 39.92 7.65
N PHE A 16 4.83 39.15 8.24
CA PHE A 16 5.90 39.61 9.14
C PHE A 16 7.04 38.62 8.86
N GLY A 17 8.20 39.03 8.36
CA GLY A 17 9.14 39.93 9.04
C GLY A 17 10.39 39.10 9.27
N GLY A 18 11.44 39.34 8.48
CA GLY A 18 12.58 38.46 8.36
C GLY A 18 13.49 38.39 9.58
N VAL A 19 14.25 37.30 9.65
CA VAL A 19 15.59 37.26 10.26
C VAL A 19 16.46 36.38 9.36
N ALA A 20 17.43 37.01 8.69
CA ALA A 20 18.49 36.32 7.97
C ALA A 20 19.49 35.80 8.99
N CYS A 21 19.58 34.48 9.14
CA CYS A 21 20.66 33.83 9.88
C CYS A 21 21.68 33.32 8.86
N ALA A 22 22.85 33.97 8.83
CA ALA A 22 23.96 33.60 7.95
C ALA A 22 24.45 32.18 8.27
N VAL A 23 24.44 31.30 7.26
CA VAL A 23 24.98 29.94 7.37
C VAL A 23 26.44 30.00 6.96
N VAL A 24 27.34 29.88 7.93
CA VAL A 24 28.78 29.70 7.67
C VAL A 24 29.00 28.22 7.33
N ALA A 25 29.38 27.94 6.08
CA ALA A 25 29.80 26.62 5.66
C ALA A 25 31.30 26.45 5.94
N ALA A 26 31.66 25.45 6.74
CA ALA A 26 33.00 24.90 6.78
C ALA A 26 32.91 23.36 6.80
N PRO A 27 33.65 22.64 5.93
CA PRO A 27 33.62 21.19 5.87
C PRO A 27 34.66 20.60 6.82
N VAL A 28 34.28 19.68 7.70
CA VAL A 28 35.23 18.75 8.32
C VAL A 28 34.60 17.37 8.35
N TYR A 29 35.12 16.50 7.48
CA TYR A 29 34.91 15.05 7.53
C TYR A 29 35.73 14.44 8.67
N ALA A 30 35.05 13.67 9.52
CA ALA A 30 35.50 12.48 10.28
C ALA A 30 36.62 12.70 11.36
N GLN A 31 36.72 11.98 12.49
CA GLN A 31 36.23 10.68 12.92
C GLN A 31 36.06 10.65 14.46
N HIS A 32 35.27 9.67 14.92
CA HIS A 32 35.55 8.74 16.02
C HIS A 32 34.83 8.88 17.38
N THR A 33 34.29 7.71 17.74
CA THR A 33 33.96 7.10 19.04
C THR A 33 32.74 7.62 19.80
N ALA A 34 31.61 6.96 19.56
CA ALA A 34 30.73 6.56 20.65
C ALA A 34 30.36 5.09 20.46
N SER A 35 31.03 4.22 21.21
CA SER A 35 30.58 2.86 21.44
C SER A 35 29.23 2.92 22.16
N MET A 36 28.16 2.50 21.49
CA MET A 36 26.89 2.19 22.15
C MET A 36 26.85 0.67 22.38
N PRO A 37 27.03 0.20 23.63
CA PRO A 37 26.86 -1.22 23.95
C PRO A 37 25.37 -1.56 23.90
N GLY A 38 25.06 -2.66 23.21
CA GLY A 38 23.86 -3.49 23.38
C GLY A 38 22.54 -2.75 23.60
N MET A 39 21.89 -2.33 22.51
CA MET A 39 20.43 -2.43 22.49
C MET A 39 20.08 -3.84 22.05
N ASP A 40 20.06 -4.75 23.03
CA ASP A 40 19.27 -5.96 22.91
C ASP A 40 17.82 -5.51 22.72
N MET A 41 17.38 -5.47 21.46
CA MET A 41 15.97 -5.45 21.11
C MET A 41 15.42 -6.81 21.49
N ALA A 42 15.24 -7.02 22.80
CA ALA A 42 14.46 -8.09 23.35
C ALA A 42 13.12 -8.02 22.65
N SER A 43 12.93 -8.94 21.71
CA SER A 43 11.65 -9.20 21.08
C SER A 43 10.66 -9.39 22.20
N SER A 44 9.83 -8.37 22.41
CA SER A 44 8.49 -8.58 22.94
C SER A 44 7.74 -9.28 21.80
N ALA A 45 8.07 -10.56 21.63
CA ALA A 45 7.33 -11.48 20.80
C ALA A 45 5.96 -11.58 21.44
N ASP A 46 5.05 -10.73 20.98
CA ASP A 46 3.62 -10.97 21.11
C ASP A 46 3.38 -12.40 20.61
N ALA A 47 2.84 -13.25 21.47
CA ALA A 47 2.61 -14.67 21.22
C ALA A 47 1.54 -14.95 20.12
N GLY A 48 1.22 -13.96 19.28
CA GLY A 48 0.43 -14.09 18.05
C GLY A 48 1.10 -13.51 16.79
N ALA A 49 2.24 -12.83 16.90
CA ALA A 49 2.93 -12.20 15.77
C ALA A 49 3.87 -13.14 14.99
N GLY A 50 4.17 -14.32 15.54
CA GLY A 50 5.26 -15.20 15.08
C GLY A 50 5.15 -15.68 13.63
N ASP A 51 3.93 -15.89 13.13
CA ASP A 51 3.72 -16.55 11.82
C ASP A 51 2.97 -15.70 10.80
N SER A 52 2.26 -14.64 11.23
CA SER A 52 1.46 -13.80 10.34
C SER A 52 2.33 -12.84 9.52
N THR A 53 3.36 -12.27 10.13
CA THR A 53 4.25 -11.31 9.45
C THR A 53 4.96 -11.92 8.25
N PRO A 54 5.59 -13.11 8.35
CA PRO A 54 6.16 -13.78 7.18
C PRO A 54 5.10 -14.15 6.13
N ALA A 55 3.89 -14.51 6.55
CA ALA A 55 2.81 -14.86 5.63
C ALA A 55 2.31 -13.66 4.81
N PHE A 56 2.14 -12.49 5.44
CA PHE A 56 1.84 -11.25 4.73
C PHE A 56 2.96 -10.88 3.74
N LYS A 57 4.22 -10.93 4.18
CA LYS A 57 5.37 -10.67 3.29
C LYS A 57 5.40 -11.61 2.09
N ALA A 58 5.13 -12.90 2.29
CA ALA A 58 5.08 -13.86 1.20
C ALA A 58 3.94 -13.55 0.19
N ALA A 59 2.77 -13.11 0.67
CA ALA A 59 1.67 -12.68 -0.18
C ALA A 59 2.04 -11.40 -0.97
N ASP A 60 2.66 -10.42 -0.31
CA ASP A 60 3.14 -9.19 -0.94
C ASP A 60 4.19 -9.47 -2.01
N ASP A 61 5.22 -10.27 -1.69
CA ASP A 61 6.29 -10.63 -2.61
C ASP A 61 5.74 -11.36 -3.84
N LYS A 62 4.78 -12.29 -3.62
CA LYS A 62 4.10 -12.98 -4.70
C LYS A 62 3.29 -12.02 -5.57
N MET A 63 2.52 -11.11 -4.97
CA MET A 63 1.75 -10.10 -5.70
C MET A 63 2.66 -9.23 -6.57
N MET A 64 3.76 -8.71 -6.01
CA MET A 64 4.71 -7.87 -6.74
C MET A 64 5.36 -8.62 -7.90
N LYS A 65 5.75 -9.88 -7.67
CA LYS A 65 6.27 -10.75 -8.73
C LYS A 65 5.23 -10.98 -9.83
N ASP A 66 4.02 -11.37 -9.48
CA ASP A 66 2.98 -11.71 -10.46
C ASP A 66 2.50 -10.47 -11.22
N MET A 67 2.47 -9.29 -10.59
CA MET A 67 2.18 -8.01 -11.25
C MET A 67 3.28 -7.56 -12.21
N SER A 68 4.53 -8.00 -12.01
CA SER A 68 5.64 -7.69 -12.91
C SER A 68 5.72 -8.59 -14.15
N ALA A 69 4.96 -9.69 -14.17
CA ALA A 69 5.02 -10.68 -15.24
C ALA A 69 4.40 -10.22 -16.58
N PRO A 70 3.24 -9.53 -16.61
CA PRO A 70 2.68 -9.03 -17.85
C PRO A 70 3.50 -7.87 -18.43
N ALA A 71 3.75 -7.89 -19.73
CA ALA A 71 4.32 -6.75 -20.43
C ALA A 71 3.26 -5.67 -20.67
N TYR A 72 3.65 -4.40 -20.57
CA TYR A 72 2.81 -3.29 -20.98
C TYR A 72 2.66 -3.28 -22.50
N THR A 73 1.41 -3.19 -22.95
CA THR A 73 1.05 -3.16 -24.37
C THR A 73 0.79 -1.75 -24.88
N GLY A 74 0.60 -0.79 -23.97
CA GLY A 74 0.17 0.58 -24.30
C GLY A 74 -1.34 0.70 -24.53
N ASN A 75 -2.08 -0.41 -24.47
CA ASN A 75 -3.54 -0.42 -24.45
C ASN A 75 -4.02 -0.44 -23.00
N ALA A 76 -4.69 0.63 -22.59
CA ALA A 76 -5.12 0.81 -21.20
C ALA A 76 -6.01 -0.33 -20.68
N ASP A 77 -6.95 -0.83 -21.49
CA ASP A 77 -7.87 -1.89 -21.06
C ASP A 77 -7.13 -3.22 -20.88
N LYS A 78 -6.25 -3.56 -21.82
CA LYS A 78 -5.43 -4.78 -21.74
C LYS A 78 -4.47 -4.71 -20.56
N ASP A 79 -3.80 -3.58 -20.40
CA ASP A 79 -2.82 -3.38 -19.33
C ASP A 79 -3.52 -3.37 -17.96
N PHE A 80 -4.69 -2.72 -17.84
CA PHE A 80 -5.50 -2.74 -16.62
C PHE A 80 -5.86 -4.16 -16.23
N VAL A 81 -6.44 -4.94 -17.13
CA VAL A 81 -6.89 -6.30 -16.81
C VAL A 81 -5.70 -7.22 -16.52
N ALA A 82 -4.61 -7.11 -17.29
CA ALA A 82 -3.43 -7.93 -17.09
C ALA A 82 -2.77 -7.72 -15.72
N HIS A 83 -2.76 -6.49 -15.20
CA HIS A 83 -2.15 -6.16 -13.91
C HIS A 83 -3.13 -6.26 -12.73
N MET A 84 -4.43 -6.05 -12.95
CA MET A 84 -5.43 -6.12 -11.89
C MET A 84 -5.74 -7.56 -11.47
N ILE A 85 -5.66 -8.55 -12.36
CA ILE A 85 -5.82 -9.96 -11.97
C ILE A 85 -4.81 -10.37 -10.88
N PRO A 86 -3.49 -10.21 -11.06
CA PRO A 86 -2.52 -10.59 -10.02
C PRO A 86 -2.57 -9.67 -8.79
N HIS A 87 -2.87 -8.39 -8.95
CA HIS A 87 -3.11 -7.49 -7.80
C HIS A 87 -4.26 -8.00 -6.94
N HIS A 88 -5.38 -8.38 -7.56
CA HIS A 88 -6.54 -8.87 -6.84
C HIS A 88 -6.27 -10.23 -6.18
N GLN A 89 -5.51 -11.10 -6.84
CA GLN A 89 -5.07 -12.35 -6.23
C GLN A 89 -4.19 -12.10 -4.99
N GLY A 90 -3.29 -11.12 -5.03
CA GLY A 90 -2.49 -10.72 -3.86
C GLY A 90 -3.36 -10.27 -2.69
N ALA A 91 -4.40 -9.48 -2.95
CA ALA A 91 -5.35 -9.06 -1.92
C ALA A 91 -6.18 -10.22 -1.34
N ILE A 92 -6.54 -11.21 -2.16
CA ILE A 92 -7.17 -12.46 -1.70
C ILE A 92 -6.20 -13.23 -0.79
N ASP A 93 -4.94 -13.38 -1.20
CA ASP A 93 -3.91 -14.10 -0.45
C ASP A 93 -3.68 -13.44 0.92
N MET A 94 -3.59 -12.10 0.98
CA MET A 94 -3.51 -11.35 2.25
C MET A 94 -4.77 -11.50 3.11
N ALA A 95 -5.96 -11.44 2.51
CA ALA A 95 -7.20 -11.64 3.24
C ALA A 95 -7.27 -13.06 3.86
N GLN A 96 -6.70 -14.07 3.20
CA GLN A 96 -6.59 -15.42 3.78
C GLN A 96 -5.62 -15.45 4.97
N VAL A 97 -4.53 -14.68 4.95
CA VAL A 97 -3.65 -14.50 6.11
C VAL A 97 -4.44 -13.92 7.28
N GLU A 98 -5.24 -12.88 7.07
CA GLU A 98 -6.11 -12.30 8.11
C GLU A 98 -7.13 -13.33 8.64
N LEU A 99 -7.75 -14.15 7.78
CA LEU A 99 -8.65 -15.20 8.25
C LEU A 99 -7.96 -16.26 9.10
N LYS A 100 -6.71 -16.57 8.79
CA LYS A 100 -5.91 -17.59 9.48
C LYS A 100 -5.36 -17.11 10.82
N TYR A 101 -4.80 -15.90 10.87
CA TYR A 101 -4.06 -15.40 12.03
C TYR A 101 -4.78 -14.28 12.79
N GLY A 102 -5.69 -13.56 12.13
CA GLY A 102 -6.44 -12.45 12.70
C GLY A 102 -7.44 -12.89 13.77
N LYS A 103 -7.58 -12.04 14.79
CA LYS A 103 -8.45 -12.25 15.96
C LYS A 103 -9.66 -11.32 15.99
N ASP A 104 -9.60 -10.20 15.28
CA ASP A 104 -10.67 -9.20 15.27
C ASP A 104 -11.85 -9.66 14.37
N PRO A 105 -13.08 -9.74 14.89
CA PRO A 105 -14.22 -10.26 14.12
C PRO A 105 -14.66 -9.32 12.98
N GLU A 106 -14.40 -8.01 13.08
CA GLU A 106 -14.71 -7.06 12.02
C GLU A 106 -13.73 -7.16 10.87
N LEU A 107 -12.43 -7.29 11.16
CA LEU A 107 -11.40 -7.50 10.14
C LEU A 107 -11.56 -8.84 9.44
N LYS A 108 -11.90 -9.92 10.17
CA LYS A 108 -12.22 -11.21 9.52
C LYS A 108 -13.48 -11.13 8.64
N ARG A 109 -14.47 -10.32 9.02
CA ARG A 109 -15.67 -10.07 8.18
C ARG A 109 -15.28 -9.30 6.91
N LEU A 110 -14.44 -8.28 7.04
CA LEU A 110 -13.88 -7.54 5.90
C LEU A 110 -13.09 -8.47 4.97
N ALA A 111 -12.22 -9.33 5.52
CA ALA A 111 -11.42 -10.28 4.73
C ALA A 111 -12.29 -11.24 3.90
N LYS A 112 -13.39 -11.78 4.48
CA LYS A 112 -14.35 -12.60 3.72
C LYS A 112 -15.01 -11.81 2.57
N ASN A 113 -15.35 -10.55 2.81
CA ASN A 113 -15.95 -9.70 1.79
C ASN A 113 -14.96 -9.38 0.66
N ILE A 114 -13.70 -9.11 1.01
CA ILE A 114 -12.60 -8.93 0.04
C ILE A 114 -12.45 -10.17 -0.84
N ILE A 115 -12.35 -11.36 -0.23
CA ILE A 115 -12.21 -12.62 -0.98
C ILE A 115 -13.35 -12.80 -1.98
N LYS A 116 -14.60 -12.59 -1.53
CA LYS A 116 -15.76 -12.73 -2.41
C LYS A 116 -15.72 -11.73 -3.58
N ALA A 117 -15.58 -10.44 -3.27
CA ALA A 117 -15.63 -9.39 -4.27
C ALA A 117 -14.51 -9.55 -5.31
N GLN A 118 -13.28 -9.82 -4.84
CA GLN A 118 -12.13 -9.88 -5.72
C GLN A 118 -12.11 -11.18 -6.56
N HIS A 119 -12.68 -12.29 -6.07
CA HIS A 119 -12.93 -13.45 -6.94
C HIS A 119 -13.94 -13.13 -8.06
N ASP A 120 -15.02 -12.41 -7.75
CA ASP A 120 -16.02 -12.01 -8.75
C ASP A 120 -15.39 -11.09 -9.82
N GLU A 121 -14.53 -10.15 -9.40
CA GLU A 121 -13.79 -9.22 -10.26
C GLU A 121 -12.74 -9.92 -11.12
N ILE A 122 -11.96 -10.85 -10.56
CA ILE A 122 -11.04 -11.72 -11.33
C ILE A 122 -11.82 -12.50 -12.39
N GLY A 123 -12.95 -13.10 -12.02
CA GLY A 123 -13.80 -13.84 -12.95
C GLY A 123 -14.31 -12.95 -14.09
N PHE A 124 -14.70 -11.71 -13.79
CA PHE A 124 -15.06 -10.73 -14.82
C PHE A 124 -13.89 -10.43 -15.76
N MET A 125 -12.73 -10.12 -15.20
CA MET A 125 -11.52 -9.80 -15.94
C MET A 125 -11.02 -10.94 -16.84
N GLN A 126 -11.07 -12.18 -16.35
CA GLN A 126 -10.74 -13.37 -17.13
C GLN A 126 -11.70 -13.60 -18.29
N ARG A 127 -13.02 -13.42 -18.08
CA ARG A 127 -14.02 -13.48 -19.16
C ARG A 127 -13.80 -12.36 -20.17
N TRP A 128 -13.44 -11.17 -19.72
CA TRP A 128 -13.07 -10.06 -20.59
C TRP A 128 -11.84 -10.42 -21.43
N GLN A 129 -10.77 -10.96 -20.84
CA GLN A 129 -9.60 -11.44 -21.58
C GLN A 129 -9.96 -12.53 -22.59
N ALA A 130 -10.77 -13.52 -22.23
CA ALA A 130 -11.18 -14.56 -23.17
C ALA A 130 -11.93 -14.01 -24.39
N LYS A 131 -12.72 -12.94 -24.21
CA LYS A 131 -13.45 -12.28 -25.30
C LYS A 131 -12.57 -11.38 -26.18
N HIS A 132 -11.45 -10.86 -25.65
CA HIS A 132 -10.61 -9.86 -26.32
C HIS A 132 -9.17 -10.33 -26.60
N GLY A 133 -8.77 -11.50 -26.10
CA GLY A 133 -7.40 -12.03 -26.05
C GLY A 133 -6.95 -12.83 -27.27
N ALA A 134 -7.56 -12.59 -28.44
CA ALA A 134 -7.13 -13.14 -29.73
C ALA A 134 -6.95 -12.07 -30.82
N LYS A 135 -6.83 -10.78 -30.44
CA LYS A 135 -6.54 -9.68 -31.36
C LYS A 135 -5.52 -8.71 -30.78
#